data_AF-A0A210QMQ7-F1
#
_entry.id   AF-A0A210QMQ7-F1
#
_cell.length_a   1.000
_cell.length_b   1.000
_cell.length_c   1.000
_cell.angle_alpha   90.00
_cell.angle_beta   90.00
_cell.angle_gamma   90.00
#
_symmetry.space_group_name_H-M   'P 1'
#
loop_
_entity.id
_entity.type
_entity.pdbx_description
1 polymer ?
#
loop_
_entity_poly.entity_id
_entity_poly.type
_entity_poly.pdbx_seq_one_letter_code
_entity_poly.pdbx_strand_id
1 'polypeptide(L)'
;MDNQEQHDPKSILALVVTQEQKDTIYKLFNHYDWEFNEVPVQDQVETSSGNNLSSDVDNGTDVEQFTVEQVSDAEECEYCLCRPSITNESNKQLWWETEKVEQHKRNSALRKEKYKRFWTNLFHRKVWKYPRYTERKKQALSTDLRKTKYVYHRRDLIPKCILELVRFWFHNPPNVPYKGHMWE
;
A
#
# COMPACT_ATOMS: atom_id res chain seq x y z
N MET A 1 -13.12 -30.54 39.58
CA MET A 1 -12.58 -31.24 38.40
C MET A 1 -12.01 -30.16 37.52
N ASP A 2 -10.73 -29.84 37.73
CA ASP A 2 -10.04 -28.75 37.03
C ASP A 2 -9.47 -29.29 35.72
N ASN A 3 -9.96 -28.75 34.60
CA ASN A 3 -9.37 -28.96 33.27
C ASN A 3 -8.16 -28.03 33.14
N GLN A 4 -6.95 -28.58 33.26
CA GLN A 4 -5.74 -27.89 32.85
C GLN A 4 -5.54 -28.10 31.36
N GLU A 5 -5.72 -27.04 30.58
CA GLU A 5 -5.27 -26.97 29.19
C GLU A 5 -3.74 -27.10 29.16
N GLN A 6 -3.24 -28.24 28.68
CA GLN A 6 -1.84 -28.43 28.34
C GLN A 6 -1.51 -27.57 27.11
N HIS A 7 -0.87 -26.43 27.34
CA HIS A 7 -0.17 -25.72 26.27
C HIS A 7 1.06 -26.52 25.86
N ASP A 8 1.03 -27.08 24.64
CA ASP A 8 2.21 -27.70 24.03
C ASP A 8 3.40 -26.71 24.01
N PRO A 9 4.60 -27.14 24.44
CA PRO A 9 5.76 -26.28 24.43
C PRO A 9 6.13 -25.95 22.98
N LYS A 10 6.04 -24.66 22.62
CA LYS A 10 6.49 -24.15 21.32
C LYS A 10 7.94 -24.58 21.08
N SER A 11 8.18 -25.56 20.21
CA SER A 11 9.52 -25.99 19.86
C SER A 11 10.16 -24.92 18.96
N ILE A 12 11.22 -24.28 19.42
CA ILE A 12 11.97 -23.31 18.61
C ILE A 12 12.94 -24.10 17.72
N LEU A 13 12.69 -24.10 16.41
CA LEU A 13 13.60 -24.65 15.42
C LEU A 13 14.59 -23.55 14.98
N ALA A 14 15.88 -23.73 15.30
CA ALA A 14 16.94 -22.84 14.82
C ALA A 14 17.61 -23.47 13.58
N LEU A 15 17.61 -22.73 12.47
CA LEU A 15 18.29 -23.12 11.23
C LEU A 15 19.59 -22.33 11.10
N VAL A 16 20.70 -23.03 10.87
CA VAL A 16 21.98 -22.39 10.49
C VAL A 16 21.98 -22.26 8.97
N VAL A 17 21.98 -21.01 8.50
CA VAL A 17 21.91 -20.68 7.08
C VAL A 17 23.01 -19.69 6.71
N THR A 18 23.46 -19.72 5.45
CA THR A 18 24.34 -18.69 4.90
C THR A 18 23.63 -17.34 4.84
N GLN A 19 24.38 -16.23 4.70
CA GLN A 19 23.76 -14.90 4.58
C GLN A 19 22.83 -14.80 3.36
N GLU A 20 23.21 -15.41 2.24
CA GLU A 20 22.39 -15.45 1.02
C GLU A 20 21.08 -16.23 1.24
N GLN A 21 21.14 -17.38 1.92
CA GLN A 21 19.96 -18.16 2.27
C GLN A 21 19.08 -17.40 3.27
N LYS A 22 19.67 -16.72 4.24
CA LYS A 22 18.97 -15.87 5.21
C LYS A 22 18.21 -14.75 4.49
N ASP A 23 18.86 -14.06 3.57
CA ASP A 23 18.24 -13.00 2.77
C ASP A 23 17.10 -13.55 1.90
N THR A 24 17.28 -14.75 1.34
CA THR A 24 16.25 -15.44 0.55
C THR A 24 15.05 -15.83 1.41
N ILE A 25 15.28 -16.39 2.60
CA ILE A 25 14.24 -16.72 3.58
C ILE A 25 13.48 -15.46 3.98
N TYR A 26 14.18 -14.38 4.33
CA TYR A 26 13.51 -13.11 4.65
C TYR A 26 12.69 -12.57 3.48
N LYS A 27 13.20 -12.65 2.25
CA LYS A 27 12.43 -12.25 1.06
C LYS A 27 11.18 -13.12 0.85
N LEU A 28 11.26 -14.40 1.21
CA LEU A 28 10.15 -15.35 1.07
C LEU A 28 9.05 -15.11 2.11
N PHE A 29 9.41 -14.81 3.36
CA PHE A 29 8.46 -14.60 4.46
C PHE A 29 7.99 -13.15 4.63
N ASN A 30 8.75 -12.16 4.16
CA ASN A 30 8.32 -10.76 4.06
C ASN A 30 7.67 -10.44 2.70
N HIS A 31 7.27 -11.49 1.97
CA HIS A 31 6.51 -11.34 0.74
C HIS A 31 5.04 -11.11 1.05
N TYR A 32 4.54 -10.04 0.47
CA TYR A 32 3.20 -9.55 0.66
C TYR A 32 2.50 -9.61 -0.71
N ASP A 33 2.01 -10.78 -1.09
CA ASP A 33 1.23 -10.98 -2.34
C ASP A 33 -0.23 -10.59 -2.17
N TRP A 34 -0.49 -9.53 -1.39
CA TRP A 34 -1.85 -9.06 -1.13
C TRP A 34 -2.52 -8.76 -2.46
N GLU A 35 -3.59 -9.50 -2.76
CA GLU A 35 -4.44 -9.17 -3.88
C GLU A 35 -5.24 -7.91 -3.51
N PHE A 36 -5.30 -6.93 -4.42
CA PHE A 36 -6.01 -5.66 -4.17
C PHE A 36 -7.48 -5.87 -3.77
N ASN A 37 -8.08 -7.02 -4.12
CA ASN A 37 -9.45 -7.38 -3.78
C ASN A 37 -9.66 -7.73 -2.31
N GLU A 38 -8.58 -7.99 -1.55
CA GLU A 38 -8.64 -8.37 -0.14
C GLU A 38 -8.61 -7.16 0.81
N VAL A 39 -8.37 -5.95 0.28
CA VAL A 39 -8.36 -4.72 1.07
C VAL A 39 -9.78 -4.13 1.14
N PRO A 40 -10.40 -4.04 2.32
CA PRO A 40 -11.66 -3.34 2.46
C PRO A 40 -11.46 -1.85 2.19
N VAL A 41 -12.02 -1.38 1.07
CA VAL A 41 -12.15 0.06 0.80
C VAL A 41 -13.25 0.57 1.72
N GLN A 42 -12.88 1.05 2.91
CA GLN A 42 -13.83 1.74 3.79
C GLN A 42 -14.28 3.04 3.09
N ASP A 43 -15.51 3.02 2.57
CA ASP A 43 -16.24 4.25 2.28
C ASP A 43 -16.44 4.96 3.63
N GLN A 44 -15.67 6.03 3.88
CA GLN A 44 -15.91 6.89 5.04
C GLN A 44 -17.22 7.67 4.81
N VAL A 45 -18.33 7.07 5.22
CA VAL A 45 -19.63 7.72 5.29
C VAL A 45 -19.67 8.55 6.58
N GLU A 46 -19.26 9.80 6.50
CA GLU A 46 -19.62 10.80 7.51
C GLU A 46 -21.03 11.34 7.20
N THR A 47 -21.99 10.79 7.93
CA THR A 47 -23.17 11.44 8.52
C THR A 47 -23.82 12.59 7.74
N SER A 48 -24.83 12.26 6.93
CA SER A 48 -25.91 13.18 6.58
C SER A 48 -27.18 12.71 7.30
N SER A 49 -27.62 13.49 8.29
CA SER A 49 -28.86 13.29 9.03
C SER A 49 -30.07 13.10 8.10
N GLY A 50 -30.83 12.03 8.34
CA GLY A 50 -32.12 11.78 7.69
C GLY A 50 -32.68 10.40 8.06
N ASN A 51 -33.58 10.40 9.04
CA ASN A 51 -34.33 9.24 9.55
C ASN A 51 -34.77 8.22 8.48
N ASN A 52 -34.51 6.93 8.70
CA ASN A 52 -35.56 5.91 8.91
C ASN A 52 -35.00 4.48 9.08
N LEU A 53 -35.47 3.84 10.16
CA LEU A 53 -35.72 2.42 10.41
C LEU A 53 -34.67 1.35 10.05
N SER A 54 -34.09 0.79 11.11
CA SER A 54 -33.91 -0.63 11.41
C SER A 54 -33.53 -1.58 10.27
N SER A 55 -32.25 -1.95 10.26
CA SER A 55 -31.88 -3.37 10.20
C SER A 55 -30.57 -3.56 10.96
N ASP A 56 -30.67 -4.29 12.07
CA ASP A 56 -29.54 -4.76 12.84
C ASP A 56 -28.65 -5.63 11.96
N VAL A 57 -27.46 -5.12 11.62
CA VAL A 57 -26.31 -5.94 11.26
C VAL A 57 -25.13 -5.41 12.06
N ASP A 58 -25.17 -5.73 13.34
CA ASP A 58 -23.97 -5.87 14.17
C ASP A 58 -23.14 -6.99 13.55
N ASN A 59 -22.23 -6.63 12.65
CA ASN A 59 -21.15 -7.50 12.24
C ASN A 59 -19.85 -6.72 12.38
N GLY A 60 -19.54 -6.41 13.65
CA GLY A 60 -18.20 -6.08 14.10
C GLY A 60 -17.26 -7.28 13.95
N THR A 61 -17.07 -7.75 12.71
CA THR A 61 -15.90 -8.55 12.39
C THR A 61 -14.74 -7.56 12.40
N ASP A 62 -14.15 -7.40 13.59
CA ASP A 62 -12.84 -6.80 13.79
C ASP A 62 -11.83 -7.71 13.09
N VAL A 63 -11.80 -7.64 11.74
CA VAL A 63 -10.78 -8.30 10.95
C VAL A 63 -9.51 -7.57 11.35
N GLU A 64 -8.71 -8.21 12.21
CA GLU A 64 -7.41 -7.71 12.63
C GLU A 64 -6.66 -7.25 11.37
N GLN A 65 -6.66 -5.92 11.16
CA GLN A 65 -6.11 -5.36 9.95
C GLN A 65 -4.61 -5.63 10.00
N PHE A 66 -4.16 -6.63 9.23
CA PHE A 66 -2.75 -6.98 9.16
C PHE A 66 -1.93 -5.72 8.91
N THR A 67 -1.03 -5.42 9.84
CA THR A 67 -0.26 -4.19 9.85
C THR A 67 1.22 -4.53 9.68
N VAL A 68 1.86 -3.93 8.69
CA VAL A 68 3.32 -4.03 8.53
C VAL A 68 3.97 -2.94 9.38
N GLU A 69 4.77 -3.36 10.36
CA GLU A 69 5.50 -2.44 11.23
C GLU A 69 6.55 -1.62 10.44
N GLN A 70 6.77 -0.40 10.91
CA GLN A 70 7.79 0.50 10.40
C GLN A 70 9.05 0.34 11.26
N VAL A 71 10.23 0.41 10.65
CA VAL A 71 11.50 0.29 11.38
C VAL A 71 11.80 1.63 12.06
N SER A 72 11.91 1.65 13.40
CA SER A 72 12.08 2.89 14.18
C SER A 72 13.32 3.69 13.79
N ASP A 73 14.41 2.97 13.51
CA ASP A 73 15.75 3.53 13.35
C ASP A 73 16.07 3.88 11.89
N ALA A 74 15.16 3.57 10.97
CA ALA A 74 15.33 3.87 9.55
C ALA A 74 14.87 5.30 9.22
N GLU A 75 15.54 5.91 8.24
CA GLU A 75 15.15 7.22 7.73
C GLU A 75 13.76 7.18 7.10
N GLU A 76 12.94 8.19 7.43
CA GLU A 76 11.60 8.34 6.88
C GLU A 76 11.65 8.95 5.48
N CYS A 77 11.00 8.28 4.53
CA CYS A 77 10.83 8.84 3.20
C CYS A 77 9.86 10.02 3.23
N GLU A 78 10.31 11.18 2.77
CA GLU A 78 9.45 12.36 2.68
C GLU A 78 8.20 12.09 1.83
N TYR A 79 8.24 11.23 0.81
CA TYR A 79 7.11 11.03 -0.10
C TYR A 79 6.07 10.03 0.40
N CYS A 80 6.49 8.83 0.81
CA CYS A 80 5.55 7.78 1.25
C CYS A 80 5.40 7.67 2.77
N LEU A 81 6.17 8.44 3.54
CA LEU A 81 6.15 8.49 5.01
C LEU A 81 6.46 7.14 5.69
N CYS A 82 7.06 6.21 4.96
CA CYS A 82 7.52 4.92 5.49
C CYS A 82 8.97 5.00 5.96
N ARG A 83 9.34 4.12 6.90
CA ARG A 83 10.68 3.93 7.46
C ARG A 83 11.12 2.46 7.30
N PRO A 84 12.05 2.15 6.38
CA PRO A 84 12.55 3.02 5.32
C PRO A 84 11.48 3.25 4.22
N SER A 85 11.83 3.99 3.16
CA SER A 85 10.97 4.16 1.99
C SER A 85 10.36 2.83 1.53
N ILE A 86 9.10 2.86 1.10
CA ILE A 86 8.44 1.70 0.49
C ILE A 86 9.19 1.18 -0.74
N THR A 87 9.96 2.04 -1.38
CA THR A 87 10.81 1.73 -2.54
C THR A 87 12.26 1.41 -2.17
N ASN A 88 12.58 1.28 -0.87
CA ASN A 88 13.90 0.83 -0.42
C ASN A 88 14.08 -0.66 -0.73
N GLU A 89 15.31 -1.08 -1.06
CA GLU A 89 15.63 -2.50 -1.33
C GLU A 89 15.30 -3.43 -0.15
N SER A 90 15.31 -2.95 1.09
CA SER A 90 14.89 -3.75 2.26
C SER A 90 13.39 -4.09 2.24
N ASN A 91 12.59 -3.31 1.52
CA ASN A 91 11.15 -3.50 1.33
C ASN A 91 10.84 -4.17 -0.03
N LYS A 92 11.86 -4.58 -0.79
CA LYS A 92 11.71 -5.19 -2.11
C LYS A 92 10.78 -6.41 -2.06
N GLN A 93 9.85 -6.45 -3.00
CA GLN A 93 8.90 -7.55 -3.14
C GLN A 93 9.25 -8.39 -4.39
N LEU A 94 8.80 -9.64 -4.45
CA LEU A 94 9.11 -10.53 -5.58
C LEU A 94 8.52 -10.03 -6.90
N TRP A 95 7.41 -9.30 -6.83
CA TRP A 95 6.79 -8.66 -7.98
C TRP A 95 7.52 -7.40 -8.45
N TRP A 96 8.62 -6.96 -7.82
CA TRP A 96 9.40 -5.83 -8.33
C TRP A 96 10.14 -6.21 -9.60
N GLU A 97 10.25 -5.27 -10.52
CA GLU A 97 11.15 -5.46 -11.66
C GLU A 97 12.58 -5.16 -11.22
N THR A 98 13.53 -5.95 -11.68
CA THR A 98 14.96 -5.71 -11.49
C THR A 98 15.53 -4.77 -12.54
N GLU A 99 14.97 -4.79 -13.74
CA GLU A 99 15.49 -4.05 -14.90
C GLU A 99 14.39 -3.22 -15.58
N LYS A 100 14.83 -2.33 -16.48
CA LYS A 100 13.91 -1.58 -17.32
C LYS A 100 13.29 -2.49 -18.35
N VAL A 101 11.98 -2.39 -18.51
CA VAL A 101 11.23 -3.07 -19.55
C VAL A 101 11.20 -2.21 -20.80
N GLU A 102 11.32 -2.86 -21.97
CA GLU A 102 11.29 -2.20 -23.28
C GLU A 102 10.08 -1.26 -23.45
N GLN A 103 10.28 -0.19 -24.21
CA GLN A 103 9.27 0.85 -24.39
C GLN A 103 8.06 0.33 -25.16
N HIS A 104 6.91 0.30 -24.50
CA HIS A 104 5.70 -0.18 -25.15
C HIS A 104 4.43 0.51 -24.63
N LYS A 105 3.40 0.64 -25.47
CA LYS A 105 2.09 1.22 -25.07
C LYS A 105 1.45 0.42 -23.92
N ARG A 106 1.70 -0.89 -23.85
CA ARG A 106 1.24 -1.79 -22.78
C ARG A 106 1.82 -1.45 -21.41
N ASN A 107 2.95 -0.73 -21.35
CA ASN A 107 3.58 -0.32 -20.09
C ASN A 107 2.61 0.50 -19.22
N SER A 108 1.64 1.19 -19.84
CA SER A 108 0.59 1.88 -19.06
C SER A 108 -0.29 0.94 -18.24
N ALA A 109 -0.56 -0.28 -18.71
CA ALA A 109 -1.34 -1.27 -17.96
C ALA A 109 -0.48 -1.85 -16.82
N LEU A 110 0.76 -2.22 -17.12
CA LEU A 110 1.72 -2.74 -16.15
C LEU A 110 1.97 -1.76 -14.99
N ARG A 111 2.15 -0.47 -15.30
CA ARG A 111 2.26 0.58 -14.26
C ARG A 111 1.04 0.63 -13.35
N LYS A 112 -0.18 0.54 -13.90
CA LYS A 112 -1.41 0.57 -13.10
C LYS A 112 -1.46 -0.62 -12.13
N GLU A 113 -1.05 -1.79 -12.58
CA GLU A 113 -0.96 -2.97 -11.72
C GLU A 113 0.04 -2.77 -10.58
N LYS A 114 1.27 -2.31 -10.88
CA LYS A 114 2.26 -2.03 -9.85
C LYS A 114 1.81 -0.95 -8.87
N TYR A 115 1.14 0.12 -9.36
CA TYR A 115 0.58 1.14 -8.48
C TYR A 115 -0.45 0.58 -7.51
N LYS A 116 -1.30 -0.37 -7.94
CA LYS A 116 -2.24 -1.04 -7.03
C LYS A 116 -1.51 -1.85 -5.95
N ARG A 117 -0.50 -2.64 -6.33
CA ARG A 117 0.31 -3.42 -5.38
C ARG A 117 1.00 -2.52 -4.35
N PHE A 118 1.63 -1.44 -4.81
CA PHE A 118 2.21 -0.44 -3.91
C PHE A 118 1.16 0.24 -3.04
N TRP A 119 -0.02 0.54 -3.59
CA TRP A 119 -1.09 1.16 -2.82
C TRP A 119 -1.54 0.26 -1.66
N THR A 120 -1.71 -1.03 -1.93
CA THR A 120 -2.02 -2.04 -0.91
C THR A 120 -0.93 -2.14 0.15
N ASN A 121 0.35 -2.13 -0.24
CA ASN A 121 1.43 -2.18 0.75
C ASN A 121 1.41 -0.96 1.69
N LEU A 122 1.17 0.24 1.14
CA LEU A 122 0.98 1.45 1.94
C LEU A 122 -0.27 1.38 2.84
N PHE A 123 -1.32 0.69 2.39
CA PHE A 123 -2.52 0.47 3.21
C PHE A 123 -2.22 -0.37 4.44
N HIS A 124 -1.51 -1.49 4.29
CA HIS A 124 -1.07 -2.32 5.43
C HIS A 124 -0.07 -1.60 6.34
N ARG A 125 0.58 -0.55 5.86
CA ARG A 125 1.45 0.33 6.67
C ARG A 125 0.71 1.50 7.32
N LYS A 126 -0.62 1.58 7.12
CA LYS A 126 -1.52 2.62 7.66
C LYS A 126 -1.15 4.07 7.28
N VAL A 127 -0.27 4.28 6.29
CA VAL A 127 0.21 5.64 5.98
C VAL A 127 -0.84 6.52 5.33
N TRP A 128 -1.87 5.93 4.71
CA TRP A 128 -3.01 6.68 4.16
C TRP A 128 -3.80 7.43 5.24
N LYS A 129 -3.78 6.92 6.48
CA LYS A 129 -4.45 7.53 7.63
C LYS A 129 -3.60 8.64 8.27
N TYR A 130 -2.35 8.85 7.82
CA TYR A 130 -1.49 9.88 8.42
C TYR A 130 -1.98 11.28 8.06
N PRO A 131 -2.06 12.22 9.03
CA PRO A 131 -2.52 13.58 8.77
C PRO A 131 -1.73 14.31 7.66
N ARG A 132 -0.42 14.06 7.59
CA ARG A 132 0.46 14.60 6.54
C ARG A 132 0.06 14.14 5.14
N TYR A 133 -0.47 12.91 5.02
CA TYR A 133 -0.94 12.38 3.74
C TYR A 133 -2.26 13.03 3.34
N THR A 134 -3.19 13.15 4.28
CA THR A 134 -4.47 13.84 4.09
C THR A 134 -4.25 15.30 3.68
N GLU A 135 -3.29 15.98 4.29
CA GLU A 135 -2.94 17.37 3.95
C GLU A 135 -2.39 17.49 2.52
N ARG A 136 -1.50 16.58 2.10
CA ARG A 136 -1.03 16.55 0.69
C ARG A 136 -2.16 16.33 -0.30
N LYS A 137 -3.11 15.45 0.04
CA LYS A 137 -4.29 15.20 -0.78
C LYS A 137 -5.15 16.46 -0.89
N LYS A 138 -5.42 17.14 0.24
CA LYS A 138 -6.15 18.42 0.27
C LYS A 138 -5.46 19.50 -0.56
N GLN A 139 -4.14 19.64 -0.45
CA GLN A 139 -3.36 20.63 -1.20
C GLN A 139 -3.38 20.34 -2.70
N ALA A 140 -3.11 19.09 -3.12
CA ALA A 140 -3.17 18.72 -4.53
C ALA A 140 -4.55 18.94 -5.13
N LEU A 141 -5.61 18.66 -4.35
CA LEU A 141 -6.97 19.01 -4.72
C LEU A 141 -7.12 20.52 -4.85
N SER A 142 -6.71 21.33 -3.86
CA SER A 142 -6.78 22.81 -3.90
C SER A 142 -6.22 23.41 -5.18
N THR A 143 -5.15 22.84 -5.71
CA THR A 143 -4.43 23.33 -6.89
C THR A 143 -4.94 22.82 -8.23
N ASP A 144 -5.82 21.81 -8.26
CA ASP A 144 -6.29 21.24 -9.54
C ASP A 144 -7.36 22.14 -10.18
N LEU A 145 -7.00 22.80 -11.29
CA LEU A 145 -7.88 23.70 -12.04
C LEU A 145 -9.09 22.99 -12.67
N ARG A 146 -9.09 21.65 -12.73
CA ARG A 146 -10.23 20.84 -13.22
C ARG A 146 -11.33 20.68 -12.16
N LYS A 147 -11.17 21.31 -10.99
CA LYS A 147 -12.20 21.40 -9.94
C LYS A 147 -13.42 22.17 -10.41
N THR A 148 -14.40 21.47 -10.95
CA THR A 148 -15.74 22.06 -11.04
C THR A 148 -16.65 21.65 -9.90
N LYS A 149 -16.60 20.41 -9.35
CA LYS A 149 -17.60 19.99 -8.33
C LYS A 149 -17.23 18.82 -7.40
N TYR A 150 -16.00 18.69 -6.93
CA TYR A 150 -15.67 17.53 -6.08
C TYR A 150 -15.60 17.88 -4.59
N VAL A 151 -16.58 17.36 -3.84
CA VAL A 151 -16.65 17.43 -2.37
C VAL A 151 -15.81 16.32 -1.73
N TYR A 152 -15.60 15.20 -2.44
CA TYR A 152 -14.84 14.05 -1.95
C TYR A 152 -14.25 13.26 -3.12
N HIS A 153 -13.05 12.67 -2.94
CA HIS A 153 -12.38 11.86 -3.96
C HIS A 153 -11.89 10.53 -3.41
N ARG A 154 -12.37 9.44 -4.04
CA ARG A 154 -12.09 8.05 -3.63
C ARG A 154 -10.63 7.64 -3.76
N ARG A 155 -9.85 8.29 -4.63
CA ARG A 155 -8.47 7.85 -4.92
C ARG A 155 -7.43 8.59 -4.10
N ASP A 156 -6.42 7.85 -3.65
CA ASP A 156 -5.25 8.42 -2.99
C ASP A 156 -4.16 8.79 -4.00
N LEU A 157 -3.38 9.80 -3.64
CA LEU A 157 -2.21 10.21 -4.40
C LEU A 157 -1.12 9.15 -4.21
N ILE A 158 -0.61 8.56 -5.29
CA ILE A 158 0.56 7.67 -5.18
C ILE A 158 1.82 8.51 -4.89
N PRO A 159 2.66 8.14 -3.91
CA PRO A 159 3.90 8.84 -3.59
C PRO A 159 4.86 8.98 -4.77
N LYS A 160 5.62 10.08 -4.81
CA LYS A 160 6.61 10.34 -5.86
C LYS A 160 7.68 9.25 -5.95
N CYS A 161 8.17 8.72 -4.82
CA CYS A 161 9.15 7.62 -4.83
C CYS A 161 8.64 6.39 -5.61
N ILE A 162 7.36 6.03 -5.46
CA ILE A 162 6.72 4.95 -6.22
C ILE A 162 6.55 5.33 -7.69
N LEU A 163 6.08 6.56 -7.97
CA LEU A 163 5.93 7.03 -9.34
C LEU A 163 7.25 6.95 -10.11
N GLU A 164 8.35 7.40 -9.50
CA GLU A 164 9.67 7.38 -10.12
C GLU A 164 10.16 5.96 -10.36
N LEU A 165 10.09 5.08 -9.37
CA LEU A 165 10.52 3.69 -9.49
C LEU A 165 9.73 2.94 -10.57
N VAL A 166 8.40 3.02 -10.53
CA VAL A 166 7.53 2.32 -11.49
C VAL A 166 7.66 2.90 -12.90
N ARG A 167 7.87 4.22 -13.05
CA ARG A 167 8.11 4.84 -14.36
C ARG A 167 9.50 4.54 -14.90
N PHE A 168 10.49 4.31 -14.02
CA PHE A 168 11.81 3.80 -14.41
C PHE A 168 11.70 2.40 -15.00
N TRP A 169 10.99 1.48 -14.34
CA TRP A 169 10.77 0.12 -14.87
C TRP A 169 9.95 0.11 -16.16
N PHE A 170 8.89 0.90 -16.22
CA PHE A 170 7.90 0.86 -17.30
C PHE A 170 7.77 2.23 -17.94
N HIS A 171 8.80 2.70 -18.61
CA HIS A 171 8.78 4.03 -19.19
C HIS A 171 7.84 4.13 -20.41
N ASN A 172 7.37 5.34 -20.67
CA ASN A 172 6.59 5.63 -21.87
C ASN A 172 7.52 5.71 -23.10
N PRO A 173 6.99 5.39 -24.30
CA PRO A 173 7.63 5.74 -25.56
C PRO A 173 7.95 7.23 -25.66
N PRO A 174 8.90 7.63 -26.53
CA PRO A 174 9.17 9.04 -26.78
C PRO A 174 7.89 9.72 -27.27
N ASN A 175 7.68 10.97 -26.88
CA ASN A 175 6.51 11.80 -27.22
C ASN A 175 5.17 11.35 -26.60
N VAL A 176 5.16 10.36 -25.70
CA VAL A 176 3.95 9.99 -24.94
C VAL A 176 4.08 10.49 -23.49
N PRO A 177 3.42 11.61 -23.12
CA PRO A 177 3.50 12.10 -21.75
C PRO A 177 2.81 11.15 -20.77
N TYR A 178 3.31 11.11 -19.52
CA TYR A 178 2.59 10.41 -18.46
C TYR A 178 1.30 11.15 -18.13
N LYS A 179 0.19 10.41 -18.09
CA LYS A 179 -1.06 10.94 -17.56
C LYS A 179 -0.89 11.19 -16.06
N GLY A 180 -1.33 12.36 -15.61
CA GLY A 180 -1.36 12.74 -14.20
C GLY A 180 -2.40 11.95 -13.41
N HIS A 181 -2.55 12.31 -12.14
CA HIS A 181 -3.57 11.72 -11.28
C HIS A 181 -4.98 12.04 -11.81
N MET A 182 -5.84 11.03 -11.81
CA MET A 182 -7.25 11.13 -12.19
C MET A 182 -8.07 10.90 -10.92
N TRP A 183 -8.82 11.93 -10.52
CA TRP A 183 -9.54 11.95 -9.25
C TRP A 183 -10.91 11.24 -9.27
N GLU A 184 -11.30 10.69 -10.43
CA GLU A 184 -12.54 9.91 -10.68
C GLU A 184 -12.25 8.42 -10.88
#